data_AF-A0A1G8DEW0-F1
#
_entry.id   AF-A0A1G8DEW0-F1
#
_cell.length_a   1.000
_cell.length_b   1.000
_cell.length_c   1.000
_cell.angle_alpha   90.00
_cell.angle_beta   90.00
_cell.angle_gamma   90.00
#
_symmetry.space_group_name_H-M   'P 1'
#
loop_
_entity.id
_entity.type
_entity.pdbx_description
1 polymer ?
#
loop_
_entity_poly.entity_id
_entity_poly.type
_entity_poly.pdbx_seq_one_letter_code
_entity_poly.pdbx_strand_id
1 'polypeptide(L)'
;MEVKEYSLEMRGMPRRDLLEYFVSIGGKLDERGTLIGPNWMVDLSDTWLCQIGSIQVPATRVTFKVTEKDWTGILKAFRLRFLSAGG
;
A
#
# COMPACT_ATOMS: atom_id res chain seq x y z
N MET A 1 -5.73 21.09 8.07
CA MET A 1 -4.80 19.96 8.18
C MET A 1 -4.46 19.54 6.77
N GLU A 2 -3.20 19.58 6.37
CA GLU A 2 -2.81 19.25 4.99
C GLU A 2 -2.71 17.73 4.83
N VAL A 3 -3.59 17.17 4.00
CA VAL A 3 -3.54 15.76 3.61
C VAL A 3 -2.55 15.66 2.45
N LYS A 4 -1.57 14.78 2.58
CA LYS A 4 -0.58 14.51 1.54
C LYS A 4 -0.82 13.15 0.92
N GLU A 5 -0.46 13.05 -0.35
CA GLU A 5 -0.54 11.82 -1.12
C GLU A 5 0.86 11.22 -1.25
N TYR A 6 1.01 9.97 -0.82
CA TYR A 6 2.26 9.23 -0.89
C TYR A 6 2.05 7.98 -1.73
N SER A 7 2.80 7.84 -2.82
CA SER A 7 2.81 6.60 -3.62
C SER A 7 3.97 5.71 -3.20
N LEU A 8 3.71 4.43 -3.00
CA LEU A 8 4.70 3.38 -2.83
C LEU A 8 4.47 2.29 -3.87
N GLU A 9 5.55 1.86 -4.51
CA GLU A 9 5.53 0.72 -5.42
C GLU A 9 5.96 -0.54 -4.68
N MET A 10 5.06 -1.52 -4.64
CA MET A 10 5.26 -2.80 -3.98
C MET A 10 5.58 -3.85 -5.03
N ARG A 11 6.87 -4.12 -5.25
CA ARG A 11 7.35 -5.15 -6.18
C ARG A 11 7.36 -6.51 -5.47
N GLY A 12 6.87 -7.54 -6.15
CA GLY A 12 6.70 -8.88 -5.59
C GLY A 12 5.42 -9.08 -4.78
N MET A 13 4.51 -8.09 -4.76
CA MET A 13 3.26 -8.12 -3.98
C MET A 13 2.06 -7.88 -4.90
N PRO A 14 1.18 -8.87 -5.08
CA PRO A 14 -0.07 -8.67 -5.81
C PRO A 14 -1.03 -7.77 -5.01
N ARG A 15 -1.95 -7.12 -5.71
CA ARG A 15 -2.96 -6.23 -5.13
C ARG A 15 -3.77 -6.92 -4.03
N ARG A 16 -4.04 -8.21 -4.18
CA ARG A 16 -4.81 -9.01 -3.24
C ARG A 16 -4.16 -9.08 -1.85
N ASP A 17 -2.87 -9.38 -1.75
CA ASP A 17 -2.14 -9.44 -0.47
C ASP A 17 -2.18 -8.11 0.26
N LEU A 18 -1.99 -7.01 -0.48
CA LEU A 18 -2.08 -5.66 0.07
C LEU A 18 -3.49 -5.39 0.60
N LEU A 19 -4.52 -5.74 -0.17
CA LEU A 19 -5.91 -5.57 0.24
C LEU A 19 -6.22 -6.33 1.53
N GLU A 20 -5.84 -7.62 1.61
CA GLU A 20 -6.05 -8.44 2.80
C GLU A 20 -5.33 -7.86 4.03
N TYR A 21 -4.11 -7.33 3.86
CA TYR A 21 -3.41 -6.63 4.94
C TYR A 21 -4.14 -5.37 5.40
N PHE A 22 -4.52 -4.50 4.47
CA PHE A 22 -5.18 -3.25 4.82
C PHE A 22 -6.50 -3.51 5.51
N VAL A 23 -7.24 -4.54 5.09
CA VAL A 23 -8.44 -5.01 5.78
C VAL A 23 -8.12 -5.54 7.19
N SER A 24 -7.04 -6.32 7.33
CA SER A 24 -6.61 -6.86 8.62
C SER A 24 -6.25 -5.79 9.66
N ILE A 25 -5.67 -4.66 9.23
CA ILE A 25 -5.36 -3.52 10.11
C ILE A 25 -6.54 -2.56 10.35
N GLY A 26 -7.75 -2.92 9.88
CA GLY A 26 -8.98 -2.15 10.10
C GLY A 26 -9.41 -1.26 8.93
N GLY A 27 -8.82 -1.43 7.75
CA GLY A 27 -9.26 -0.81 6.51
C GLY A 27 -10.56 -1.45 6.00
N LYS A 28 -11.45 -0.62 5.47
CA LYS A 28 -12.67 -1.09 4.80
C LYS A 28 -12.54 -0.83 3.31
N LEU A 29 -12.83 -1.85 2.52
CA LEU A 29 -12.88 -1.70 1.06
C LEU A 29 -14.18 -0.98 0.69
N ASP A 30 -14.05 0.15 0.00
CA ASP A 30 -15.15 0.89 -0.60
C ASP A 30 -15.56 0.28 -1.94
N GLU A 31 -16.77 0.60 -2.42
CA GLU A 31 -17.29 0.14 -3.73
C GLU A 31 -16.39 0.54 -4.90
N ARG A 32 -15.59 1.60 -4.76
CA ARG A 32 -14.61 2.04 -5.76
C ARG A 32 -13.31 1.24 -5.74
N GLY A 33 -13.15 0.28 -4.83
CA GLY A 33 -11.92 -0.50 -4.67
C GLY A 33 -10.81 0.22 -3.89
N THR A 34 -11.16 1.32 -3.22
CA THR A 34 -10.27 2.10 -2.34
C THR A 34 -10.42 1.61 -0.90
N LEU A 35 -9.33 1.54 -0.15
CA LEU A 35 -9.34 1.15 1.26
C LEU A 35 -9.40 2.38 2.15
N ILE A 36 -10.35 2.40 3.07
CA ILE A 36 -10.59 3.51 3.99
C ILE A 36 -10.34 3.02 5.41
N GLY A 37 -9.29 3.55 6.03
CA GLY A 37 -8.99 3.37 7.44
C GLY A 37 -9.47 4.56 8.28
N PRO A 38 -9.19 4.54 9.59
CA PRO A 38 -9.66 5.57 10.52
C PRO A 38 -9.10 6.97 10.23
N ASN A 39 -7.80 7.08 9.90
CA ASN A 39 -7.12 8.36 9.61
C ASN A 39 -6.35 8.32 8.29
N TRP A 40 -6.60 7.32 7.45
CA TRP A 40 -5.86 7.11 6.21
C TRP A 40 -6.77 6.52 5.14
N MET A 41 -6.48 6.84 3.89
CA MET A 41 -7.12 6.22 2.74
C MET A 41 -6.02 5.67 1.84
N VAL A 42 -6.23 4.50 1.26
CA VAL A 42 -5.27 3.82 0.39
C VAL A 42 -5.96 3.44 -0.89
N ASP A 43 -5.44 3.92 -1.99
CA ASP A 43 -5.81 3.48 -3.32
C ASP A 43 -4.80 2.43 -3.81
N LEU A 44 -5.32 1.29 -4.25
CA LEU A 44 -4.51 0.22 -4.83
C LEU A 44 -4.74 0.21 -6.33
N SER A 45 -3.70 0.52 -7.09
CA SER A 45 -3.73 0.36 -8.55
C SER A 45 -3.76 -1.12 -8.93
N ASP A 46 -4.02 -1.39 -10.21
CA ASP A 46 -3.99 -2.74 -10.75
C ASP A 46 -2.60 -3.38 -10.64
N THR A 47 -2.54 -4.71 -10.64
CA THR A 47 -1.25 -5.42 -10.57
C THR A 47 -0.67 -5.52 -11.97
N TRP A 48 0.52 -4.97 -12.17
CA TRP A 48 1.28 -5.12 -13.42
C TRP A 48 2.49 -6.02 -13.20
N LEU A 49 2.95 -6.69 -14.25
CA LEU A 49 4.19 -7.45 -14.20
C LEU A 49 5.35 -6.50 -14.48
N CYS A 50 6.24 -6.34 -13.51
CA CYS A 50 7.47 -5.58 -13.67
C CYS A 50 8.63 -6.56 -13.92
N GLN A 51 9.43 -6.29 -14.94
CA GLN A 51 10.61 -7.10 -15.25
C GLN A 51 11.78 -6.63 -14.39
N ILE A 52 12.36 -7.54 -13.61
CA ILE A 52 13.58 -7.31 -12.83
C ILE A 52 14.62 -8.33 -13.28
N GLY A 53 15.55 -7.89 -14.13
CA GLY A 53 16.49 -8.78 -14.81
C GLY A 53 15.76 -9.76 -15.73
N SER A 54 15.89 -11.06 -15.44
CA SER A 54 15.25 -12.15 -16.20
C SER A 54 13.94 -12.67 -15.57
N ILE A 55 13.49 -12.07 -14.45
CA ILE A 55 12.32 -12.54 -13.71
C ILE A 55 11.20 -11.49 -13.83
N GLN A 56 9.97 -11.95 -14.03
CA GLN A 56 8.77 -11.11 -13.96
C GLN A 56 8.20 -11.22 -12.55
N VAL A 57 8.06 -10.07 -11.88
CA VAL A 57 7.41 -10.01 -10.56
C VAL A 57 6.15 -9.16 -10.63
N PRO A 58 5.06 -9.57 -9.97
CA PRO A 58 3.88 -8.72 -9.84
C PRO A 58 4.25 -7.49 -9.03
N ALA A 59 3.89 -6.32 -9.53
CA ALA A 59 4.07 -5.04 -8.89
C ALA A 59 2.71 -4.35 -8.76
N THR A 60 2.51 -3.70 -7.62
CA THR A 60 1.28 -2.96 -7.34
C THR A 60 1.64 -1.60 -6.78
N ARG A 61 0.92 -0.56 -7.21
CA ARG A 61 1.09 0.80 -6.70
C ARG A 61 0.09 1.02 -5.57
N VAL A 62 0.59 1.52 -4.46
CA VAL A 62 -0.18 1.84 -3.27
C VAL A 62 -0.10 3.35 -3.07
N THR A 63 -1.23 4.04 -3.15
CA THR A 63 -1.31 5.49 -2.97
C THR A 63 -2.02 5.79 -1.67
N PHE A 64 -1.27 6.24 -0.67
CA PHE A 64 -1.76 6.63 0.64
C PHE A 64 -2.17 8.11 0.62
N LYS A 65 -3.37 8.42 1.09
CA LYS A 65 -3.82 9.77 1.40
C LYS A 65 -3.98 9.88 2.91
N VAL A 66 -3.07 10.61 3.54
CA VAL A 66 -3.01 10.74 4.99
C VAL A 66 -2.34 12.06 5.38
N THR A 67 -2.58 12.53 6.60
CA THR A 67 -1.87 13.69 7.12
C THR A 67 -0.40 13.36 7.37
N GLU A 68 0.48 14.35 7.27
CA GLU A 68 1.94 14.14 7.50
C GLU A 68 2.26 13.60 8.90
N LYS A 69 1.43 13.95 9.90
CA LYS A 69 1.58 13.47 11.28
C LYS A 69 1.34 11.96 11.39
N ASP A 70 0.26 11.47 10.79
CA ASP A 70 -0.09 10.05 10.79
C ASP A 70 0.78 9.23 9.82
N TRP A 71 1.27 9.87 8.74
CA TRP A 71 2.08 9.23 7.70
C TRP A 71 3.29 8.50 8.27
N THR A 72 4.02 9.13 9.20
CA THR A 72 5.28 8.56 9.72
C THR A 72 5.02 7.27 10.50
N GLY A 73 3.91 7.19 11.24
CA GLY A 73 3.50 6.00 11.98
C GLY A 73 3.06 4.87 11.05
N ILE A 74 2.21 5.19 10.07
CA ILE A 74 1.72 4.23 9.07
C ILE A 74 2.87 3.70 8.23
N LEU A 75 3.73 4.57 7.73
CA LEU A 75 4.89 4.20 6.93
C LEU A 75 5.80 3.26 7.72
N LYS A 76 6.05 3.53 9.00
CA LYS A 76 6.88 2.65 9.83
C LYS A 76 6.25 1.25 10.00
N ALA A 77 4.96 1.17 10.31
CA ALA A 77 4.24 -0.09 10.45
C ALA A 77 4.19 -0.87 9.12
N PHE A 78 3.92 -0.16 8.02
CA PHE A 78 3.90 -0.72 6.68
C PHE A 78 5.27 -1.24 6.26
N ARG A 79 6.35 -0.47 6.48
CA ARG A 79 7.72 -0.88 6.20
C ARG A 79 8.12 -2.12 7.01
N LEU A 80 7.79 -2.16 8.30
CA LEU A 80 8.07 -3.31 9.15
C LEU A 80 7.38 -4.59 8.68
N ARG A 81 6.19 -4.49 8.08
CA ARG A 81 5.48 -5.66 7.58
C ARG A 81 5.95 -6.10 6.21
N PHE A 82 6.13 -5.17 5.28
CA PHE A 82 6.33 -5.47 3.87
C PHE A 82 7.75 -5.26 3.35
N LEU A 83 8.48 -4.30 3.90
CA LEU A 83 9.85 -3.98 3.47
C LEU A 83 10.91 -4.67 4.33
N SER A 84 10.53 -5.30 5.45
CA SER A 84 11.43 -6.14 6.25
C SER A 84 11.86 -7.44 5.56
N ALA A 85 11.23 -7.82 4.44
CA ALA A 85 11.65 -8.97 3.62
C ALA A 85 12.64 -8.60 2.49
N GLY A 86 13.05 -7.33 2.39
CA GLY A 86 14.06 -6.86 1.43
C GLY A 86 15.37 -6.50 2.14
N GLY A 87 16.09 -7.51 2.63
CA GLY A 87 17.50 -7.44 3.01
C GLY A 87 18.35 -8.15 1.97
#